data_AF-A0ABD2MG91-F1
#
_entry.id   AF-A0ABD2MG91-F1
#
_cell.length_a   1.000
_cell.length_b   1.000
_cell.length_c   1.000
_cell.angle_alpha   90.00
_cell.angle_beta   90.00
_cell.angle_gamma   90.00
#
_symmetry.space_group_name_H-M   'P 1'
#
loop_
_entity.id
_entity.type
_entity.pdbx_description
1 polymer ?
#
loop_
_entity_poly.entity_id
_entity_poly.type
_entity_poly.pdbx_seq_one_letter_code
_entity_poly.pdbx_strand_id
1 'polypeptide(L)'
;MEIEEKAKDFIEKFHNLEGILLKERKKSLFLLLHKNISLKHNEQVLQKINELLQPKSHLEEIYKLEFLIYFKRASDLLDILRSGNVLIANKIMRQPWFLKENFRKIEPKEFVQDIFPQLSVVIRAKILKQMLKHFKGNEKFMESLFDEILETYGLEPALIIMSGCTIDKIKEILSCRKLNISKAQLKLLHDKDPSLISFYFEECYRRGGDMSKLGDFLVYLSKKDANLHVSLLLKYKVGYYNLGRRTARKYVAENKESILKEPQTYVDVIQFEKQICFKELGDEFPILFKAIFPKHLSILWYHQVKYLLNSYPKNKRYELYFNTFQHVYGKSLFEAKTHMFKELLDVIQDEDEREKWVEIFDSEDYIKYKRSSVAIAELKERLVRCDDNYFRRKLFEDIVDVCSLNKDYDELLSILKLFCYRFRNTDDIIIYAFLNSIYRSITLEKLKEEHWKYIHEIIMIQNIRQLNLHTRIIFEYTIYLFKSGNHSKN
;
A
#
# COMPACT_ATOMS: atom_id res chain seq x y z
N MET A 1 13.57 25.04 62.81
CA MET A 1 13.94 26.33 62.20
C MET A 1 14.70 26.14 60.90
N GLU A 2 15.88 25.51 60.91
CA GLU A 2 16.75 25.41 59.71
C GLU A 2 16.11 24.69 58.49
N ILE A 3 15.35 23.61 58.71
CA ILE A 3 14.65 22.87 57.63
C ILE A 3 13.60 23.76 56.95
N GLU A 4 12.85 24.51 57.75
CA GLU A 4 11.74 25.33 57.26
C GLU A 4 12.24 26.58 56.54
N GLU A 5 13.33 27.17 57.03
CA GLU A 5 13.99 28.30 56.39
C GLU A 5 14.59 27.91 55.03
N LYS A 6 15.29 26.77 54.95
CA LYS A 6 15.81 26.22 53.68
C LYS A 6 14.69 25.91 52.68
N ALA A 7 13.56 25.39 53.15
CA ALA A 7 12.40 25.13 52.30
C ALA A 7 11.79 26.43 51.76
N LYS A 8 11.64 27.46 52.61
CA LYS A 8 11.10 28.78 52.22
C LYS A 8 11.99 29.49 51.21
N ASP A 9 13.31 29.49 51.42
CA ASP A 9 14.28 30.07 50.49
C ASP A 9 14.21 29.41 49.09
N PHE A 10 14.09 28.08 49.04
CA PHE A 10 13.93 27.37 47.77
C PHE A 10 12.62 27.76 47.07
N ILE A 11 11.51 27.80 47.80
CA ILE A 11 10.18 28.12 47.27
C ILE A 11 10.12 29.55 46.73
N GLU A 12 10.71 30.51 47.45
CA GLU A 12 10.78 31.89 47.00
C GLU A 12 11.54 32.00 45.66
N LYS A 13 12.70 31.35 45.55
CA LYS A 13 13.48 31.29 44.31
C LYS A 13 12.73 30.57 43.18
N PHE A 14 11.93 29.56 43.51
CA PHE A 14 11.11 28.83 42.53
C PHE A 14 10.00 29.71 41.95
N HIS A 15 9.33 30.54 42.74
CA HIS A 15 8.32 31.46 42.22
C HIS A 15 8.93 32.63 41.44
N ASN A 16 10.20 32.97 41.70
CA ASN A 16 10.91 34.09 41.09
C ASN A 16 11.95 33.65 40.04
N LEU A 17 11.66 32.59 39.26
CA LEU A 17 12.55 32.12 38.19
C LEU A 17 12.75 33.18 37.09
N GLU A 18 14.00 33.60 36.90
CA GLU A 18 14.41 34.59 35.89
C GLU A 18 14.10 34.14 34.44
N GLY A 19 13.81 35.11 33.56
CA GLY A 19 13.62 34.93 32.12
C GLY A 19 12.22 35.36 31.62
N ILE A 20 12.16 35.89 30.42
CA ILE A 20 10.91 36.32 29.76
C ILE A 20 10.35 35.15 28.92
N LEU A 21 11.23 34.42 28.25
CA LEU A 21 10.84 33.30 27.40
C LEU A 21 10.75 31.98 28.20
N LEU A 22 9.87 31.06 27.76
CA LEU A 22 9.70 29.73 28.37
C LEU A 22 11.01 28.94 28.48
N LYS A 23 11.90 29.08 27.49
CA LYS A 23 13.19 28.40 27.45
C LYS A 23 14.16 28.94 28.50
N GLU A 24 14.13 30.24 28.75
CA GLU A 24 14.97 30.92 29.75
C GLU A 24 14.56 30.53 31.15
N ARG A 25 13.25 30.60 31.44
CA ARG A 25 12.69 30.17 32.73
C ARG A 25 12.98 28.71 33.04
N LYS A 26 12.92 27.83 32.03
CA LYS A 26 13.31 26.42 32.18
C LYS A 26 14.80 26.27 32.49
N LYS A 27 15.68 27.06 31.87
CA LYS A 27 17.12 27.06 32.17
C LYS A 27 17.37 27.54 33.60
N SER A 28 16.67 28.60 34.01
CA SER A 28 16.70 29.14 35.38
C SER A 28 16.29 28.08 36.41
N LEU A 29 15.23 27.31 36.14
CA LEU A 29 14.83 26.18 36.99
C LEU A 29 15.95 25.16 37.13
N PHE A 30 16.57 24.72 36.04
CA PHE A 30 17.65 23.73 36.13
C PHE A 30 18.88 24.26 36.89
N LEU A 31 19.19 25.55 36.78
CA LEU A 31 20.23 26.18 37.59
C LEU A 31 19.86 26.16 39.07
N LEU A 32 18.60 26.46 39.42
CA LEU A 32 18.12 26.40 40.79
C LEU A 32 18.23 24.98 41.36
N LEU A 33 17.78 23.97 40.60
CA LEU A 33 17.85 22.55 40.99
C LEU A 33 19.31 22.11 41.20
N HIS A 34 20.22 22.49 40.29
CA HIS A 34 21.63 22.10 40.36
C HIS A 34 22.37 22.79 41.51
N LYS A 35 22.08 24.07 41.79
CA LYS A 35 22.62 24.77 42.96
C LYS A 35 22.21 24.10 44.27
N ASN A 36 21.06 23.43 44.28
CA ASN A 36 20.49 22.74 45.44
C ASN A 36 20.62 21.21 45.35
N ILE A 37 21.60 20.68 44.60
CA ILE A 37 21.76 19.24 44.42
C ILE A 37 21.96 18.46 45.73
N SER A 38 22.55 19.11 46.75
CA SER A 38 22.74 18.55 48.09
C SER A 38 21.44 18.20 48.80
N LEU A 39 20.30 18.82 48.42
CA LEU A 39 18.98 18.49 48.96
C LEU A 39 18.57 17.05 48.68
N LYS A 40 19.16 16.39 47.68
CA LYS A 40 18.91 14.98 47.38
C LYS A 40 19.11 14.05 48.59
N HIS A 41 19.96 14.43 49.53
CA HIS A 41 20.22 13.66 50.75
C HIS A 41 19.45 14.15 51.98
N ASN A 42 18.61 15.18 51.83
CA ASN A 42 17.84 15.77 52.91
C ASN A 42 16.33 15.62 52.65
N GLU A 43 15.83 14.43 52.97
CA GLU A 43 14.47 14.02 52.67
C GLU A 43 13.41 14.87 53.39
N GLN A 44 13.72 15.33 54.61
CA GLN A 44 12.83 16.21 55.40
C GLN A 44 12.64 17.58 54.75
N VAL A 45 13.73 18.19 54.22
CA VAL A 45 13.64 19.46 53.50
C VAL A 45 12.87 19.29 52.19
N LEU A 46 13.14 18.23 51.42
CA LEU A 46 12.41 17.94 50.17
C LEU A 46 10.91 17.72 50.41
N GLN A 47 10.56 16.96 51.45
CA GLN A 47 9.18 16.76 51.88
C GLN A 47 8.51 18.10 52.20
N LYS A 48 9.19 18.94 52.99
CA LYS A 48 8.65 20.24 53.37
C LYS A 48 8.47 21.19 52.19
N ILE A 49 9.41 21.17 51.23
CA ILE A 49 9.27 21.89 49.96
C ILE A 49 8.03 21.40 49.21
N ASN A 50 7.83 20.09 49.08
CA ASN A 50 6.70 19.56 48.32
C ASN A 50 5.33 19.93 48.93
N GLU A 51 5.23 19.91 50.25
CA GLU A 51 4.04 20.31 51.02
C GLU A 51 3.71 21.80 50.85
N LEU A 52 4.72 22.66 50.98
CA LEU A 52 4.54 24.11 50.99
C LEU A 52 4.49 24.72 49.57
N LEU A 53 5.12 24.08 48.58
CA LEU A 53 5.18 24.61 47.22
C LEU A 53 3.85 24.46 46.50
N GLN A 54 3.12 25.57 46.34
CA GLN A 54 1.85 25.64 45.64
C GLN A 54 2.03 26.36 44.29
N PRO A 55 2.01 25.64 43.15
CA PRO A 55 2.14 26.25 41.83
C PRO A 55 1.08 27.32 41.57
N LYS A 56 1.50 28.50 41.07
CA LYS A 56 0.61 29.62 40.75
C LYS A 56 0.09 29.61 39.31
N SER A 57 0.66 28.76 38.47
CA SER A 57 0.31 28.63 37.06
C SER A 57 0.54 27.23 36.53
N HIS A 58 -0.06 26.88 35.39
CA HIS A 58 0.18 25.61 34.72
C HIS A 58 1.67 25.37 34.38
N LEU A 59 2.41 26.44 34.08
CA LEU A 59 3.86 26.35 33.86
C LEU A 59 4.60 25.95 35.13
N GLU A 60 4.21 26.52 36.28
CA GLU A 60 4.77 26.15 37.58
C GLU A 60 4.39 24.72 37.99
N GLU A 61 3.21 24.21 37.61
CA GLU A 61 2.87 22.80 37.81
C GLU A 61 3.85 21.89 37.07
N ILE A 62 4.18 22.26 35.84
CA ILE A 62 5.18 21.54 35.04
C ILE A 62 6.56 21.64 35.70
N TYR A 63 6.94 22.79 36.25
CA TYR A 63 8.22 22.97 36.94
C TYR A 63 8.29 22.21 38.27
N LYS A 64 7.20 22.16 39.04
CA LYS A 64 7.09 21.33 40.25
C LYS A 64 7.28 19.86 39.90
N LEU A 65 6.70 19.40 38.78
CA LEU A 65 6.94 18.05 38.27
C LEU A 65 8.42 17.80 37.93
N GLU A 66 9.09 18.73 37.25
CA GLU A 66 10.51 18.60 36.91
C GLU A 66 11.39 18.57 38.18
N PHE A 67 11.03 19.33 39.22
CA PHE A 67 11.64 19.25 40.56
C PHE A 67 11.51 17.84 41.15
N LEU A 68 10.29 17.28 41.19
CA LEU A 68 10.06 15.93 41.72
C LEU A 68 10.81 14.85 40.92
N ILE A 69 10.89 15.01 39.60
CA ILE A 69 11.65 14.12 38.72
C ILE A 69 13.16 14.24 39.01
N TYR A 70 13.68 15.46 39.14
CA TYR A 70 15.10 15.73 39.37
C TYR A 70 15.59 15.11 40.68
N PHE A 71 14.82 15.26 41.76
CA PHE A 71 15.16 14.71 43.08
C PHE A 71 14.64 13.30 43.33
N LYS A 72 14.10 12.63 42.29
CA LYS A 72 13.61 11.25 42.35
C LYS A 72 12.54 10.97 43.43
N ARG A 73 11.57 11.86 43.56
CA ARG A 73 10.50 11.76 44.56
C ARG A 73 9.42 10.75 44.15
N ALA A 74 9.74 9.46 44.29
CA ALA A 74 8.99 8.35 43.74
C ALA A 74 7.53 8.26 44.24
N SER A 75 7.28 8.41 45.55
CA SER A 75 5.95 8.41 46.17
C SER A 75 5.10 9.61 45.72
N ASP A 76 5.68 10.82 45.77
CA ASP A 76 4.99 12.05 45.35
C ASP A 76 4.58 12.00 43.87
N LEU A 77 5.42 11.43 43.02
CA LEU A 77 5.09 11.21 41.60
C LEU A 77 4.00 10.16 41.41
N LEU A 78 3.90 9.15 42.27
CA LEU A 78 2.81 8.17 42.24
C LEU A 78 1.47 8.81 42.60
N ASP A 79 1.45 9.70 43.61
CA ASP A 79 0.26 10.46 43.98
C ASP A 79 -0.21 11.38 42.84
N ILE A 80 0.73 12.00 42.12
CA ILE A 80 0.39 12.78 40.93
C ILE A 80 -0.23 11.91 39.84
N LEU A 81 0.20 10.65 39.65
CA LEU A 81 -0.42 9.75 38.69
C LEU A 81 -1.87 9.40 39.05
N ARG A 82 -2.20 9.33 40.35
CA ARG A 82 -3.58 9.10 40.84
C ARG A 82 -4.53 10.23 40.45
N SER A 83 -4.02 11.46 40.25
CA SER A 83 -4.84 12.61 39.79
C SER A 83 -5.40 12.47 38.35
N GLY A 84 -4.87 11.53 37.55
CA GLY A 84 -5.38 11.24 36.21
C GLY A 84 -4.92 12.19 35.08
N ASN A 85 -4.10 13.20 35.35
CA ASN A 85 -3.64 14.13 34.31
C ASN A 85 -2.69 13.45 33.30
N VAL A 86 -3.17 13.26 32.07
CA VAL A 86 -2.48 12.49 31.02
C VAL A 86 -1.17 13.13 30.54
N LEU A 87 -1.10 14.46 30.47
CA LEU A 87 0.09 15.18 30.01
C LEU A 87 1.23 15.06 31.03
N ILE A 88 0.89 15.21 32.31
CA ILE A 88 1.81 15.05 33.44
C ILE A 88 2.27 13.59 33.54
N ALA A 89 1.33 12.63 33.45
CA ALA A 89 1.66 11.21 33.46
C ALA A 89 2.65 10.82 32.38
N ASN A 90 2.55 11.37 31.16
CA ASN A 90 3.50 11.09 30.08
C ASN A 90 4.95 11.49 30.43
N LYS A 91 5.16 12.57 31.19
CA LYS A 91 6.49 12.99 31.61
C LYS A 91 7.07 12.05 32.68
N ILE A 92 6.25 11.64 33.65
CA ILE A 92 6.63 10.68 34.71
C ILE A 92 7.00 9.34 34.09
N MET A 93 6.14 8.82 33.22
CA MET A 93 6.28 7.50 32.60
C MET A 93 7.48 7.37 31.65
N ARG A 94 8.09 8.48 31.24
CA ARG A 94 9.34 8.49 30.46
C ARG A 94 10.58 8.25 31.31
N GLN A 95 10.46 8.28 32.64
CA GLN A 95 11.57 8.13 33.57
C GLN A 95 11.78 6.64 33.94
N PRO A 96 12.83 5.96 33.45
CA PRO A 96 13.03 4.53 33.72
C PRO A 96 13.26 4.22 35.20
N TRP A 97 13.84 5.18 35.94
CA TRP A 97 14.12 5.02 37.37
C TRP A 97 12.83 5.00 38.20
N PHE A 98 11.81 5.79 37.83
CA PHE A 98 10.55 5.89 38.57
C PHE A 98 9.86 4.53 38.64
N LEU A 99 9.84 3.81 37.51
CA LEU A 99 9.20 2.50 37.44
C LEU A 99 9.98 1.44 38.21
N LYS A 100 11.31 1.50 38.16
CA LYS A 100 12.17 0.56 38.90
C LYS A 100 12.12 0.81 40.41
N GLU A 101 12.04 2.06 40.85
CA GLU A 101 12.04 2.40 42.27
C GLU A 101 10.67 2.10 42.91
N ASN A 102 9.57 2.43 42.22
CA ASN A 102 8.23 2.12 42.74
C ASN A 102 7.83 0.66 42.54
N PHE A 103 8.03 0.06 41.36
CA PHE A 103 7.38 -1.22 41.04
C PHE A 103 8.27 -2.45 41.14
N ARG A 104 9.59 -2.32 41.39
CA ARG A 104 10.47 -3.50 41.49
C ARG A 104 10.30 -4.28 42.78
N LYS A 105 9.82 -3.63 43.84
CA LYS A 105 9.66 -4.23 45.18
C LYS A 105 8.21 -4.52 45.53
N ILE A 106 7.28 -4.12 44.68
CA ILE A 106 5.84 -4.31 44.91
C ILE A 106 5.47 -5.67 44.34
N GLU A 107 4.81 -6.47 45.16
CA GLU A 107 4.28 -7.75 44.73
C GLU A 107 3.14 -7.53 43.71
N PRO A 108 3.01 -8.37 42.67
CA PRO A 108 1.98 -8.18 41.64
C PRO A 108 0.57 -7.98 42.19
N LYS A 109 0.21 -8.73 43.24
CA LYS A 109 -1.07 -8.61 43.93
C LYS A 109 -1.28 -7.24 44.57
N GLU A 110 -0.30 -6.74 45.32
CA GLU A 110 -0.32 -5.41 45.94
C GLU A 110 -0.47 -4.31 44.87
N PHE A 111 0.26 -4.43 43.75
CA PHE A 111 0.12 -3.49 42.64
C PHE A 111 -1.30 -3.47 42.06
N VAL A 112 -1.88 -4.64 41.82
CA VAL A 112 -3.21 -4.81 41.18
C VAL A 112 -4.35 -4.39 42.10
N GLN A 113 -4.21 -4.61 43.40
CA GLN A 113 -5.25 -4.34 44.41
C GLN A 113 -5.17 -2.94 45.00
N ASP A 114 -3.97 -2.38 45.21
CA ASP A 114 -3.83 -1.12 45.94
C ASP A 114 -3.55 0.07 45.02
N ILE A 115 -2.73 -0.12 43.98
CA ILE A 115 -2.29 0.97 43.10
C ILE A 115 -3.18 1.07 41.86
N PHE A 116 -3.42 -0.05 41.18
CA PHE A 116 -4.12 -0.07 39.92
C PHE A 116 -5.53 0.54 39.97
N PRO A 117 -6.38 0.29 40.99
CA PRO A 117 -7.74 0.85 41.04
C PRO A 117 -7.75 2.38 41.06
N GLN A 118 -6.71 3.00 41.63
CA GLN A 118 -6.61 4.45 41.82
C GLN A 118 -6.19 5.19 40.54
N LEU A 119 -5.86 4.47 39.47
CA LEU A 119 -5.38 5.04 38.22
C LEU A 119 -6.46 5.04 37.14
N SER A 120 -6.42 6.02 36.25
CA SER A 120 -7.29 6.02 35.06
C SER A 120 -6.90 4.91 34.07
N VAL A 121 -7.86 4.44 33.26
CA VAL A 121 -7.66 3.36 32.27
C VAL A 121 -6.49 3.65 31.32
N VAL A 122 -6.35 4.91 30.89
CA VAL A 122 -5.26 5.33 29.99
C VAL A 122 -3.89 5.23 30.68
N ILE A 123 -3.81 5.60 31.96
CA ILE A 123 -2.57 5.51 32.74
C ILE A 123 -2.24 4.04 33.03
N ARG A 124 -3.22 3.23 33.43
CA ARG A 124 -3.06 1.77 33.62
C ARG A 124 -2.43 1.10 32.40
N ALA A 125 -3.01 1.32 31.22
CA ALA A 125 -2.48 0.75 29.97
C ALA A 125 -1.04 1.21 29.66
N LYS A 126 -0.69 2.46 29.99
CA LYS A 126 0.68 2.97 29.82
C LYS A 126 1.65 2.32 30.82
N ILE A 127 1.24 2.14 32.07
CA ILE A 127 2.07 1.46 33.08
C ILE A 127 2.36 0.04 32.65
N LEU A 128 1.34 -0.71 32.26
CA LEU A 128 1.51 -2.07 31.76
C LEU A 128 2.49 -2.16 30.58
N LYS A 129 2.37 -1.26 29.59
CA LYS A 129 3.31 -1.20 28.46
C LYS A 129 4.75 -0.91 28.90
N GLN A 130 4.93 -0.04 29.89
CA GLN A 130 6.26 0.25 30.40
C GLN A 130 6.81 -0.88 31.28
N MET A 131 5.96 -1.57 32.04
CA MET A 131 6.35 -2.75 32.80
C MET A 131 6.89 -3.84 31.87
N LEU A 132 6.18 -4.13 30.79
CA LEU A 132 6.64 -5.07 29.76
C LEU A 132 8.04 -4.71 29.21
N LYS A 133 8.33 -3.41 29.04
CA LYS A 133 9.63 -2.93 28.55
C LYS A 133 10.73 -3.05 29.62
N HIS A 134 10.44 -2.70 30.86
CA HIS A 134 11.45 -2.56 31.92
C HIS A 134 11.71 -3.84 32.72
N PHE A 135 10.76 -4.76 32.74
CA PHE A 135 10.87 -6.08 33.39
C PHE A 135 11.10 -7.20 32.37
N LYS A 136 11.55 -6.86 31.15
CA LYS A 136 11.92 -7.84 30.13
C LYS A 136 12.97 -8.81 30.70
N GLY A 137 12.66 -10.11 30.69
CA GLY A 137 13.51 -11.17 31.25
C GLY A 137 13.12 -11.65 32.65
N ASN A 138 12.19 -10.98 33.34
CA ASN A 138 11.60 -11.48 34.59
C ASN A 138 10.23 -12.12 34.32
N GLU A 139 10.23 -13.27 33.65
CA GLU A 139 9.01 -13.91 33.17
C GLU A 139 8.07 -14.32 34.31
N LYS A 140 8.59 -14.84 35.43
CA LYS A 140 7.77 -15.21 36.60
C LYS A 140 6.98 -14.05 37.18
N PHE A 141 7.61 -12.86 37.30
CA PHE A 141 6.90 -11.66 37.74
C PHE A 141 5.81 -11.25 36.74
N MET A 142 6.12 -11.30 35.44
CA MET A 142 5.16 -10.94 34.40
C MET A 142 3.97 -11.90 34.35
N GLU A 143 4.17 -13.19 34.62
CA GLU A 143 3.09 -14.19 34.71
C GLU A 143 2.19 -13.96 35.91
N SER A 144 2.78 -13.79 37.10
CA SER A 144 1.99 -13.48 38.30
C SER A 144 1.20 -12.19 38.13
N LEU A 145 1.81 -11.16 37.54
CA LEU A 145 1.12 -9.92 37.20
C LEU A 145 0.02 -10.12 36.15
N PHE A 146 0.25 -10.97 35.15
CA PHE A 146 -0.76 -11.30 34.16
C PHE A 146 -1.97 -11.98 34.80
N ASP A 147 -1.76 -12.98 35.65
CA ASP A 147 -2.82 -13.74 36.31
C ASP A 147 -3.64 -12.84 37.25
N GLU A 148 -2.99 -12.01 38.07
CA GLU A 148 -3.67 -11.06 38.96
C GLU A 148 -4.52 -10.03 38.20
N ILE A 149 -4.01 -9.51 37.08
CA ILE A 149 -4.77 -8.59 36.21
C ILE A 149 -5.92 -9.32 35.53
N LEU A 150 -5.69 -10.54 35.05
CA LEU A 150 -6.70 -11.34 34.37
C LEU A 150 -7.87 -11.67 35.30
N GLU A 151 -7.58 -12.03 36.54
CA GLU A 151 -8.57 -12.35 37.58
C GLU A 151 -9.37 -11.09 37.98
N THR A 152 -8.68 -9.96 38.17
CA THR A 152 -9.33 -8.75 38.73
C THR A 152 -9.99 -7.86 37.67
N TYR A 153 -9.36 -7.67 36.50
CA TYR A 153 -9.77 -6.69 35.48
C TYR A 153 -10.12 -7.33 34.13
N GLY A 154 -9.97 -8.65 34.01
CA GLY A 154 -10.29 -9.40 32.80
C GLY A 154 -9.19 -9.38 31.75
N LEU A 155 -9.55 -9.90 30.59
CA LEU A 155 -8.60 -10.30 29.55
C LEU A 155 -7.94 -9.11 28.83
N GLU A 156 -8.70 -8.09 28.46
CA GLU A 156 -8.22 -6.99 27.63
C GLU A 156 -7.00 -6.25 28.23
N PRO A 157 -6.99 -5.87 29.54
CA PRO A 157 -5.80 -5.30 30.16
C PRO A 157 -4.65 -6.31 30.30
N ALA A 158 -4.94 -7.57 30.63
CA ALA A 158 -3.93 -8.61 30.79
C ALA A 158 -3.16 -8.86 29.48
N LEU A 159 -3.85 -8.84 28.33
CA LEU A 159 -3.24 -9.02 27.01
C LEU A 159 -2.16 -7.98 26.67
N ILE A 160 -2.11 -6.82 27.35
CA ILE A 160 -1.07 -5.80 27.13
C ILE A 160 0.31 -6.34 27.52
N ILE A 161 0.38 -7.20 28.54
CA ILE A 161 1.65 -7.70 29.09
C ILE A 161 1.93 -9.18 28.77
N MET A 162 1.01 -9.85 28.07
CA MET A 162 1.11 -11.27 27.72
C MET A 162 2.46 -11.65 27.11
N SER A 163 3.03 -10.81 26.21
CA SER A 163 4.35 -11.06 25.60
C SER A 163 5.53 -11.05 26.59
N GLY A 164 5.31 -10.67 27.85
CA GLY A 164 6.30 -10.72 28.91
C GLY A 164 6.34 -12.06 29.67
N CYS A 165 5.31 -12.89 29.53
CA CYS A 165 5.20 -14.21 30.16
C CYS A 165 6.13 -15.24 29.48
N THR A 166 6.27 -16.43 30.05
CA THR A 166 6.99 -17.54 29.37
C THR A 166 6.25 -17.98 28.10
N ILE A 167 6.96 -18.70 27.23
CA ILE A 167 6.36 -19.27 26.01
C ILE A 167 5.20 -20.22 26.35
N ASP A 168 5.35 -21.04 27.40
CA ASP A 168 4.35 -22.03 27.79
C ASP A 168 3.07 -21.38 28.31
N LYS A 169 3.19 -20.36 29.17
CA LYS A 169 2.04 -19.58 29.62
C LYS A 169 1.33 -18.88 28.47
N ILE A 170 2.08 -18.30 27.52
CA ILE A 170 1.47 -17.70 26.32
C ILE A 170 0.68 -18.75 25.54
N LYS A 171 1.25 -19.95 25.31
CA LYS A 171 0.54 -21.04 24.62
C LYS A 171 -0.71 -21.47 25.37
N GLU A 172 -0.66 -21.59 26.70
CA GLU A 172 -1.82 -21.87 27.54
C GLU A 172 -2.94 -20.82 27.32
N ILE A 173 -2.59 -19.54 27.38
CA ILE A 173 -3.53 -18.42 27.17
C ILE A 173 -4.16 -18.50 25.76
N LEU A 174 -3.35 -18.74 24.72
CA LEU A 174 -3.80 -18.88 23.34
C LEU A 174 -4.74 -20.11 23.16
N SER A 175 -4.50 -21.18 23.93
CA SER A 175 -5.24 -22.47 23.85
C SER A 175 -6.57 -22.48 24.59
N CYS A 176 -6.72 -21.64 25.63
CA CYS A 176 -7.94 -21.61 26.44
C CYS A 176 -8.99 -20.62 25.92
N ARG A 177 -8.61 -19.60 25.14
CA ARG A 177 -9.52 -18.48 24.81
C ARG A 177 -9.46 -18.08 23.34
N LYS A 178 -10.60 -17.66 22.79
CA LYS A 178 -10.65 -16.98 21.47
C LYS A 178 -10.15 -15.55 21.64
N LEU A 179 -8.91 -15.29 21.25
CA LEU A 179 -8.26 -13.99 21.41
C LEU A 179 -8.27 -13.20 20.09
N ASN A 180 -8.69 -11.94 20.16
CA ASN A 180 -8.50 -10.98 19.09
C ASN A 180 -7.20 -10.19 19.34
N ILE A 181 -6.06 -10.75 18.94
CA ILE A 181 -4.76 -10.15 19.19
C ILE A 181 -4.50 -9.04 18.18
N SER A 182 -4.16 -7.85 18.66
CA SER A 182 -3.83 -6.73 17.78
C SER A 182 -2.52 -6.97 17.02
N LYS A 183 -2.37 -6.31 15.86
CA LYS A 183 -1.12 -6.28 15.09
C LYS A 183 0.12 -5.95 15.94
N ALA A 184 -0.01 -5.03 16.90
CA ALA A 184 1.10 -4.62 17.76
C ALA A 184 1.52 -5.75 18.70
N GLN A 185 0.56 -6.48 19.27
CA GLN A 185 0.83 -7.63 20.12
C GLN A 185 1.39 -8.81 19.31
N LEU A 186 0.88 -9.09 18.11
CA LEU A 186 1.44 -10.12 17.23
C LEU A 186 2.91 -9.84 16.88
N LYS A 187 3.28 -8.57 16.66
CA LYS A 187 4.69 -8.20 16.48
C LYS A 187 5.53 -8.50 17.73
N LEU A 188 5.02 -8.22 18.92
CA LEU A 188 5.71 -8.52 20.17
C LEU A 188 5.87 -10.02 20.41
N LEU A 189 4.87 -10.82 20.03
CA LEU A 189 4.97 -12.29 20.07
C LEU A 189 6.00 -12.81 19.08
N HIS A 190 5.99 -12.31 17.84
CA HIS A 190 6.99 -12.66 16.82
C HIS A 190 8.41 -12.31 17.28
N ASP A 191 8.59 -11.15 17.89
CA ASP A 191 9.88 -10.70 18.43
C ASP A 191 10.36 -11.53 19.63
N LYS A 192 9.44 -12.16 20.37
CA LYS A 192 9.76 -13.07 21.48
C LYS A 192 10.15 -14.44 20.95
N ASP A 193 9.28 -15.05 20.16
CA ASP A 193 9.50 -16.35 19.52
C ASP A 193 8.56 -16.48 18.29
N PRO A 194 9.10 -16.61 17.07
CA PRO A 194 8.30 -16.83 15.86
C PRO A 194 7.34 -18.03 15.95
N SER A 195 7.68 -19.07 16.72
CA SER A 195 6.84 -20.27 16.91
C SER A 195 5.47 -19.95 17.53
N LEU A 196 5.38 -18.88 18.33
CA LEU A 196 4.13 -18.41 18.93
C LEU A 196 3.14 -17.91 17.87
N ILE A 197 3.63 -17.41 16.73
CA ILE A 197 2.77 -16.99 15.62
C ILE A 197 2.16 -18.21 14.95
N SER A 198 2.94 -19.24 14.66
CA SER A 198 2.43 -20.50 14.12
C SER A 198 1.38 -21.11 15.05
N PHE A 199 1.65 -21.11 16.36
CA PHE A 199 0.71 -21.58 17.37
C PHE A 199 -0.59 -20.76 17.40
N TYR A 200 -0.48 -19.43 17.36
CA TYR A 200 -1.66 -18.56 17.31
C TYR A 200 -2.52 -18.81 16.07
N PHE A 201 -1.89 -18.92 14.89
CA PHE A 201 -2.60 -19.21 13.64
C PHE A 201 -3.27 -20.59 13.68
N GLU A 202 -2.61 -21.60 14.24
CA GLU A 202 -3.18 -22.93 14.43
C GLU A 202 -4.44 -22.89 15.32
N GLU A 203 -4.36 -22.22 16.46
CA GLU A 203 -5.49 -22.06 17.37
C GLU A 203 -6.63 -21.22 16.78
N CYS A 204 -6.31 -20.20 15.98
CA CYS A 204 -7.31 -19.44 15.25
C CYS A 204 -8.01 -20.30 14.19
N TYR A 205 -7.25 -21.07 13.42
CA TYR A 205 -7.77 -21.95 12.38
C TYR A 205 -8.67 -23.05 12.97
N ARG A 206 -8.19 -23.73 14.02
CA ARG A 206 -8.92 -24.78 14.74
C ARG A 206 -10.29 -24.33 15.24
N ARG A 207 -10.44 -23.06 15.58
CA ARG A 207 -11.68 -22.46 16.11
C ARG A 207 -12.53 -21.76 15.05
N GLY A 208 -12.20 -21.87 13.76
CA GLY A 208 -12.91 -21.17 12.69
C GLY A 208 -12.81 -19.64 12.80
N GLY A 209 -11.68 -19.14 13.30
CA GLY A 209 -11.42 -17.71 13.41
C GLY A 209 -11.21 -17.03 12.06
N ASP A 210 -11.73 -15.81 11.93
CA ASP A 210 -11.51 -14.98 10.75
C ASP A 210 -10.10 -14.38 10.75
N MET A 211 -9.26 -14.84 9.82
CA MET A 211 -7.90 -14.35 9.64
C MET A 211 -7.78 -13.16 8.67
N SER A 212 -8.87 -12.70 8.06
CA SER A 212 -8.84 -11.57 7.11
C SER A 212 -8.28 -10.29 7.73
N LYS A 213 -8.54 -10.08 9.03
CA LYS A 213 -8.06 -8.92 9.81
C LYS A 213 -6.55 -8.91 10.03
N LEU A 214 -5.85 -10.00 9.70
CA LEU A 214 -4.40 -10.14 9.89
C LEU A 214 -3.57 -9.66 8.71
N GLY A 215 -4.18 -9.21 7.60
CA GLY A 215 -3.47 -8.79 6.39
C GLY A 215 -2.33 -7.81 6.65
N ASP A 216 -2.57 -6.85 7.54
CA ASP A 216 -1.63 -5.82 7.93
C ASP A 216 -0.39 -6.36 8.69
N PHE A 217 -0.58 -7.46 9.43
CA PHE A 217 0.49 -8.21 10.10
C PHE A 217 1.20 -9.16 9.13
N LEU A 218 0.49 -9.76 8.17
CA LEU A 218 1.09 -10.57 7.10
C LEU A 218 2.01 -9.72 6.21
N VAL A 219 1.64 -8.47 5.91
CA VAL A 219 2.55 -7.50 5.26
C VAL A 219 3.80 -7.22 6.09
N TYR A 220 3.73 -7.31 7.43
CA TYR A 220 4.92 -7.21 8.28
C TYR A 220 5.78 -8.47 8.20
N LEU A 221 5.18 -9.66 8.28
CA LEU A 221 5.90 -10.93 8.18
C LEU A 221 6.58 -11.09 6.82
N SER A 222 5.92 -10.77 5.71
CA SER A 222 6.54 -10.82 4.37
C SER A 222 7.81 -9.96 4.24
N LYS A 223 8.00 -8.95 5.10
CA LYS A 223 9.21 -8.11 5.13
C LYS A 223 10.28 -8.62 6.08
N LYS A 224 9.87 -9.17 7.22
CA LYS A 224 10.77 -9.50 8.34
C LYS A 224 11.14 -10.98 8.40
N ASP A 225 10.22 -11.84 8.01
CA ASP A 225 10.30 -13.30 8.14
C ASP A 225 9.47 -13.95 7.02
N ALA A 226 10.04 -13.93 5.80
CA ALA A 226 9.36 -14.41 4.61
C ALA A 226 9.05 -15.92 4.67
N ASN A 227 9.91 -16.71 5.34
CA ASN A 227 9.71 -18.16 5.48
C ASN A 227 8.50 -18.48 6.35
N LEU A 228 8.38 -17.83 7.52
CA LEU A 228 7.18 -17.96 8.35
C LEU A 228 5.94 -17.49 7.59
N HIS A 229 6.05 -16.37 6.87
CA HIS A 229 4.96 -15.87 6.05
C HIS A 229 4.48 -16.88 5.00
N VAL A 230 5.40 -17.48 4.22
CA VAL A 230 5.10 -18.52 3.23
C VAL A 230 4.43 -19.72 3.89
N SER A 231 4.96 -20.21 5.02
CA SER A 231 4.38 -21.39 5.68
C SER A 231 2.95 -21.15 6.16
N LEU A 232 2.67 -19.98 6.74
CA LEU A 232 1.31 -19.59 7.15
C LEU A 232 0.38 -19.43 5.95
N LEU A 233 0.86 -18.79 4.89
CA LEU A 233 0.10 -18.57 3.66
C LEU A 233 -0.29 -19.90 3.00
N LEU A 234 0.63 -20.85 2.89
CA LEU A 234 0.37 -22.16 2.29
C LEU A 234 -0.55 -23.03 3.16
N LYS A 235 -0.31 -23.07 4.47
CA LYS A 235 -1.07 -23.92 5.42
C LYS A 235 -2.50 -23.43 5.63
N TYR A 236 -2.69 -22.12 5.79
CA TYR A 236 -3.98 -21.54 6.19
C TYR A 236 -4.70 -20.77 5.07
N LYS A 237 -4.09 -20.66 3.89
CA LYS A 237 -4.65 -19.96 2.71
C LYS A 237 -5.13 -18.53 3.04
N VAL A 238 -4.35 -17.83 3.87
CA VAL A 238 -4.59 -16.43 4.24
C VAL A 238 -4.25 -15.50 3.07
N GLY A 239 -5.19 -15.29 2.14
CA GLY A 239 -4.90 -14.61 0.86
C GLY A 239 -5.28 -13.13 0.75
N TYR A 240 -6.15 -12.60 1.61
CA TYR A 240 -6.84 -11.32 1.32
C TYR A 240 -6.06 -10.05 1.73
N TYR A 241 -4.84 -9.84 1.21
CA TYR A 241 -4.08 -8.59 1.40
C TYR A 241 -3.03 -8.40 0.32
N ASN A 242 -2.65 -7.16 0.05
CA ASN A 242 -1.74 -6.82 -1.05
C ASN A 242 -0.38 -6.34 -0.55
N LEU A 243 0.69 -6.84 -1.16
CA LEU A 243 2.05 -6.30 -0.98
C LEU A 243 2.26 -5.06 -1.84
N GLY A 244 2.81 -4.00 -1.23
CA GLY A 244 3.27 -2.84 -1.99
C GLY A 244 4.40 -3.21 -2.96
N ARG A 245 4.48 -2.51 -4.11
CA ARG A 245 5.38 -2.82 -5.24
C ARG A 245 6.82 -3.18 -4.86
N ARG A 246 7.44 -2.43 -3.94
CA ARG A 246 8.83 -2.68 -3.48
C ARG A 246 8.94 -3.98 -2.70
N THR A 247 7.99 -4.25 -1.81
CA THR A 247 7.93 -5.47 -1.01
C THR A 247 7.67 -6.68 -1.89
N ALA A 248 6.70 -6.58 -2.81
CA ALA A 248 6.35 -7.66 -3.73
C ALA A 248 7.54 -8.09 -4.60
N ARG A 249 8.35 -7.15 -5.12
CA ARG A 249 9.56 -7.50 -5.88
C ARG A 249 10.54 -8.34 -5.07
N LYS A 250 10.94 -7.82 -3.90
CA LYS A 250 11.86 -8.54 -3.00
C LYS A 250 11.30 -9.92 -2.63
N TYR A 251 10.01 -9.96 -2.30
CA TYR A 251 9.32 -11.18 -1.91
C TYR A 251 9.28 -12.22 -3.04
N VAL A 252 9.01 -11.82 -4.29
CA VAL A 252 9.05 -12.73 -5.45
C VAL A 252 10.46 -13.27 -5.67
N ALA A 253 11.47 -12.41 -5.60
CA ALA A 253 12.86 -12.82 -5.79
C ALA A 253 13.33 -13.85 -4.75
N GLU A 254 12.88 -13.72 -3.49
CA GLU A 254 13.26 -14.61 -2.39
C GLU A 254 12.46 -15.91 -2.34
N ASN A 255 11.26 -15.97 -2.94
CA ASN A 255 10.32 -17.09 -2.77
C ASN A 255 9.88 -17.72 -4.11
N LYS A 256 10.73 -17.62 -5.14
CA LYS A 256 10.41 -18.07 -6.51
C LYS A 256 9.85 -19.48 -6.58
N GLU A 257 10.55 -20.45 -5.99
CA GLU A 257 10.15 -21.86 -6.03
C GLU A 257 8.76 -22.09 -5.45
N SER A 258 8.46 -21.48 -4.31
CA SER A 258 7.15 -21.61 -3.66
C SER A 258 6.04 -20.97 -4.48
N ILE A 259 6.33 -19.83 -5.13
CA ILE A 259 5.39 -19.13 -6.02
C ILE A 259 5.12 -19.97 -7.27
N LEU A 260 6.14 -20.56 -7.89
CA LEU A 260 5.99 -21.39 -9.08
C LEU A 260 5.22 -22.69 -8.79
N LYS A 261 5.37 -23.25 -7.58
CA LYS A 261 4.70 -24.48 -7.17
C LYS A 261 3.20 -24.28 -6.88
N GLU A 262 2.82 -23.19 -6.21
CA GLU A 262 1.42 -22.93 -5.81
C GLU A 262 0.97 -21.49 -6.11
N PRO A 263 1.00 -21.04 -7.37
CA PRO A 263 0.83 -19.62 -7.71
C PRO A 263 -0.53 -19.04 -7.33
N GLN A 264 -1.58 -19.87 -7.35
CA GLN A 264 -2.93 -19.45 -6.97
C GLN A 264 -2.99 -18.92 -5.53
N THR A 265 -2.16 -19.43 -4.62
CA THR A 265 -2.09 -18.95 -3.24
C THR A 265 -1.52 -17.52 -3.15
N TYR A 266 -0.78 -17.07 -4.16
CA TYR A 266 -0.06 -15.79 -4.16
C TYR A 266 -0.73 -14.70 -5.00
N VAL A 267 -1.77 -15.01 -5.77
CA VAL A 267 -2.44 -14.07 -6.68
C VAL A 267 -2.84 -12.78 -5.96
N ASP A 268 -3.52 -12.94 -4.82
CA ASP A 268 -4.03 -11.83 -4.02
C ASP A 268 -2.94 -11.11 -3.24
N VAL A 269 -1.78 -11.76 -3.05
CA VAL A 269 -0.64 -11.22 -2.26
C VAL A 269 0.27 -10.34 -3.12
N ILE A 270 0.62 -10.78 -4.32
CA ILE A 270 1.73 -10.21 -5.11
C ILE A 270 1.24 -9.16 -6.13
N GLN A 271 -0.05 -9.14 -6.46
CA GLN A 271 -0.63 -8.27 -7.51
C GLN A 271 0.11 -8.40 -8.86
N PHE A 272 -0.14 -9.51 -9.55
CA PHE A 272 0.52 -9.91 -10.80
C PHE A 272 0.48 -8.89 -11.96
N GLU A 273 -0.38 -7.88 -11.87
CA GLU A 273 -0.58 -6.82 -12.86
C GLU A 273 0.65 -5.90 -13.07
N LYS A 274 1.55 -5.76 -12.09
CA LYS A 274 2.56 -4.67 -12.06
C LYS A 274 3.91 -5.01 -12.72
N GLN A 275 3.94 -5.95 -13.66
CA GLN A 275 5.17 -6.51 -14.27
C GLN A 275 6.18 -7.07 -13.25
N ILE A 276 5.76 -7.27 -12.00
CA ILE A 276 6.66 -7.68 -10.92
C ILE A 276 7.14 -9.09 -11.19
N CYS A 277 6.20 -10.03 -11.38
CA CYS A 277 6.54 -11.43 -11.64
C CYS A 277 7.38 -11.60 -12.91
N PHE A 278 7.06 -10.91 -14.00
CA PHE A 278 7.88 -10.97 -15.21
C PHE A 278 9.32 -10.50 -14.96
N LYS A 279 9.50 -9.38 -14.26
CA LYS A 279 10.84 -8.81 -13.99
C LYS A 279 11.69 -9.68 -13.07
N GLU A 280 11.08 -10.29 -12.06
CA GLU A 280 11.83 -11.07 -11.06
C GLU A 280 12.00 -12.55 -11.46
N LEU A 281 11.05 -13.13 -12.19
CA LEU A 281 11.13 -14.52 -12.66
C LEU A 281 11.85 -14.66 -14.01
N GLY A 282 11.85 -13.63 -14.85
CA GLY A 282 12.50 -13.68 -16.15
C GLY A 282 11.99 -14.83 -17.01
N ASP A 283 12.89 -15.73 -17.39
CA ASP A 283 12.60 -16.89 -18.24
C ASP A 283 11.74 -17.97 -17.57
N GLU A 284 11.59 -17.92 -16.24
CA GLU A 284 10.70 -18.82 -15.49
C GLU A 284 9.23 -18.33 -15.51
N PHE A 285 8.97 -17.12 -16.02
CA PHE A 285 7.62 -16.56 -16.07
C PHE A 285 6.60 -17.42 -16.84
N PRO A 286 6.92 -18.06 -17.98
CA PRO A 286 6.00 -18.98 -18.65
C PRO A 286 5.55 -20.15 -17.77
N ILE A 287 6.39 -20.61 -16.84
CA ILE A 287 6.05 -21.67 -15.87
C ILE A 287 4.95 -21.17 -14.93
N LEU A 288 5.13 -19.96 -14.37
CA LEU A 288 4.10 -19.29 -13.55
C LEU A 288 2.80 -19.14 -14.35
N PHE A 289 2.90 -18.61 -15.56
CA PHE A 289 1.76 -18.32 -16.41
C PHE A 289 0.93 -19.58 -16.67
N LYS A 290 1.59 -20.68 -17.06
CA LYS A 290 0.97 -21.99 -17.24
C LYS A 290 0.30 -22.52 -15.97
N ALA A 291 0.93 -22.36 -14.81
CA ALA A 291 0.40 -22.87 -13.55
C ALA A 291 -0.84 -22.10 -13.03
N ILE A 292 -1.12 -20.91 -13.55
CA ILE A 292 -2.35 -20.15 -13.25
C ILE A 292 -3.53 -20.59 -14.12
N PHE A 293 -3.29 -21.20 -15.29
CA PHE A 293 -4.39 -21.65 -16.14
C PHE A 293 -5.28 -22.64 -15.38
N PRO A 294 -6.61 -22.50 -15.49
CA PRO A 294 -7.49 -23.42 -14.81
C PRO A 294 -7.39 -24.80 -15.45
N LYS A 295 -7.53 -25.84 -14.62
CA LYS A 295 -7.53 -27.23 -15.06
C LYS A 295 -8.70 -27.57 -15.99
N HIS A 296 -9.78 -26.80 -15.92
CA HIS A 296 -10.98 -26.98 -16.73
C HIS A 296 -11.33 -25.66 -17.41
N LEU A 297 -11.80 -25.74 -18.66
CA LEU A 297 -12.31 -24.60 -19.41
C LEU A 297 -13.60 -24.11 -18.73
N SER A 298 -13.51 -23.04 -17.95
CA SER A 298 -14.68 -22.27 -17.49
C SER A 298 -14.67 -20.89 -18.15
N ILE A 299 -15.64 -20.01 -17.92
CA ILE A 299 -15.58 -18.63 -18.49
C ILE A 299 -15.00 -17.64 -17.46
N LEU A 300 -14.94 -18.04 -16.18
CA LEU A 300 -14.67 -17.17 -15.04
C LEU A 300 -13.17 -16.89 -14.78
N TRP A 301 -12.25 -17.53 -15.50
CA TRP A 301 -10.79 -17.40 -15.29
C TRP A 301 -10.12 -16.28 -16.08
N TYR A 302 -10.90 -15.61 -16.93
CA TYR A 302 -10.43 -14.61 -17.89
C TYR A 302 -9.60 -13.50 -17.23
N HIS A 303 -10.00 -13.03 -16.04
CA HIS A 303 -9.36 -11.89 -15.39
C HIS A 303 -7.90 -12.18 -14.98
N GLN A 304 -7.64 -13.29 -14.29
CA GLN A 304 -6.30 -13.58 -13.76
C GLN A 304 -5.27 -13.83 -14.88
N VAL A 305 -5.65 -14.61 -15.90
CA VAL A 305 -4.77 -14.89 -17.05
C VAL A 305 -4.53 -13.61 -17.85
N LYS A 306 -5.56 -12.78 -18.08
CA LYS A 306 -5.41 -11.49 -18.75
C LYS A 306 -4.46 -10.56 -18.01
N TYR A 307 -4.62 -10.43 -16.69
CA TYR A 307 -3.79 -9.55 -15.87
C TYR A 307 -2.31 -9.97 -15.87
N LEU A 308 -2.03 -11.27 -15.77
CA LEU A 308 -0.67 -11.78 -15.85
C LEU A 308 -0.12 -11.68 -17.28
N LEU A 309 -0.93 -11.91 -18.32
CA LEU A 309 -0.48 -11.76 -19.70
C LEU A 309 -0.08 -10.31 -20.02
N ASN A 310 -0.80 -9.34 -19.46
CA ASN A 310 -0.50 -7.92 -19.62
C ASN A 310 0.81 -7.48 -18.97
N SER A 311 1.36 -8.26 -18.03
CA SER A 311 2.71 -8.03 -17.49
C SER A 311 3.84 -8.55 -18.39
N TYR A 312 3.53 -9.29 -19.45
CA TYR A 312 4.50 -9.84 -20.41
C TYR A 312 4.72 -8.92 -21.64
N PRO A 313 5.87 -9.00 -22.36
CA PRO A 313 6.13 -8.19 -23.55
C PRO A 313 5.05 -8.34 -24.63
N LYS A 314 4.49 -7.21 -25.12
CA LYS A 314 3.31 -7.16 -26.01
C LYS A 314 3.43 -8.11 -27.21
N ASN A 315 4.59 -8.11 -27.89
CA ASN A 315 4.86 -8.91 -29.08
C ASN A 315 4.98 -10.42 -28.83
N LYS A 316 5.13 -10.86 -27.57
CA LYS A 316 5.25 -12.29 -27.21
C LYS A 316 4.00 -12.84 -26.52
N ARG A 317 2.98 -12.00 -26.30
CA ARG A 317 1.77 -12.38 -25.55
C ARG A 317 0.95 -13.45 -26.27
N TYR A 318 0.76 -13.30 -27.59
CA TYR A 318 -0.01 -14.27 -28.37
C TYR A 318 0.61 -15.66 -28.30
N GLU A 319 1.90 -15.77 -28.64
CA GLU A 319 2.65 -17.03 -28.60
C GLU A 319 2.60 -17.67 -27.20
N LEU A 320 2.84 -16.90 -26.15
CA LEU A 320 2.76 -17.41 -24.78
C LEU A 320 1.36 -17.96 -24.46
N TYR A 321 0.30 -17.21 -24.78
CA TYR A 321 -1.08 -17.63 -24.53
C TYR A 321 -1.44 -18.88 -25.34
N PHE A 322 -1.17 -18.87 -26.64
CA PHE A 322 -1.48 -19.96 -27.57
C PHE A 322 -0.79 -21.26 -27.16
N ASN A 323 0.53 -21.22 -26.93
CA ASN A 323 1.31 -22.40 -26.54
C ASN A 323 0.88 -22.93 -25.18
N THR A 324 0.60 -22.03 -24.22
CA THR A 324 0.13 -22.42 -22.90
C THR A 324 -1.25 -23.06 -22.96
N PHE A 325 -2.17 -22.49 -23.74
CA PHE A 325 -3.52 -23.04 -23.93
C PHE A 325 -3.46 -24.44 -24.51
N GLN A 326 -2.72 -24.62 -25.61
CA GLN A 326 -2.55 -25.92 -26.26
C GLN A 326 -1.92 -26.94 -25.32
N HIS A 327 -0.91 -26.54 -24.55
CA HIS A 327 -0.29 -27.42 -23.57
C HIS A 327 -1.27 -27.83 -22.45
N VAL A 328 -2.05 -26.90 -21.90
CA VAL A 328 -2.91 -27.19 -20.73
C VAL A 328 -4.12 -28.03 -21.12
N TYR A 329 -4.73 -27.77 -22.28
CA TYR A 329 -5.98 -28.42 -22.69
C TYR A 329 -5.81 -29.51 -23.76
N GLY A 330 -4.63 -29.64 -24.36
CA GLY A 330 -4.37 -30.61 -25.43
C GLY A 330 -5.18 -30.35 -26.70
N LYS A 331 -5.69 -29.12 -26.89
CA LYS A 331 -6.52 -28.71 -28.04
C LYS A 331 -6.04 -27.41 -28.62
N SER A 332 -6.26 -27.22 -29.92
CA SER A 332 -5.95 -25.95 -30.56
C SER A 332 -6.84 -24.83 -30.01
N LEU A 333 -6.28 -23.63 -29.85
CA LEU A 333 -7.07 -22.46 -29.47
C LEU A 333 -8.17 -22.16 -30.52
N PHE A 334 -7.93 -22.47 -31.79
CA PHE A 334 -8.89 -22.33 -32.89
C PHE A 334 -10.16 -23.18 -32.68
N GLU A 335 -10.04 -24.35 -32.05
CA GLU A 335 -11.20 -25.20 -31.70
C GLU A 335 -12.02 -24.62 -30.54
N ALA A 336 -11.44 -23.70 -29.77
CA ALA A 336 -12.00 -23.12 -28.56
C ALA A 336 -12.22 -21.60 -28.68
N LYS A 337 -12.75 -21.16 -29.83
CA LYS A 337 -12.87 -19.73 -30.20
C LYS A 337 -13.46 -18.80 -29.14
N THR A 338 -14.33 -19.30 -28.25
CA THR A 338 -14.91 -18.54 -27.14
C THR A 338 -13.91 -18.10 -26.07
N HIS A 339 -12.68 -18.63 -26.09
CA HIS A 339 -11.60 -18.29 -25.16
C HIS A 339 -10.61 -17.28 -25.76
N MET A 340 -10.75 -16.96 -27.05
CA MET A 340 -10.01 -15.89 -27.70
C MET A 340 -10.69 -14.55 -27.42
N PHE A 341 -9.91 -13.50 -27.20
CA PHE A 341 -10.42 -12.18 -26.84
C PHE A 341 -9.75 -11.06 -27.67
N LYS A 342 -10.48 -9.96 -27.88
CA LYS A 342 -10.09 -8.87 -28.79
C LYS A 342 -8.69 -8.31 -28.49
N GLU A 343 -8.36 -8.10 -27.22
CA GLU A 343 -7.06 -7.56 -26.84
C GLU A 343 -5.89 -8.50 -27.15
N LEU A 344 -6.14 -9.80 -27.30
CA LEU A 344 -5.13 -10.75 -27.74
C LEU A 344 -4.94 -10.71 -29.27
N LEU A 345 -5.98 -10.41 -30.04
CA LEU A 345 -5.87 -10.17 -31.49
C LEU A 345 -5.05 -8.91 -31.78
N ASP A 346 -5.23 -7.85 -30.99
CA ASP A 346 -4.50 -6.57 -31.12
C ASP A 346 -2.97 -6.70 -30.93
N VAL A 347 -2.48 -7.85 -30.42
CA VAL A 347 -1.06 -8.08 -30.18
C VAL A 347 -0.43 -9.10 -31.13
N ILE A 348 -1.22 -9.82 -31.94
CA ILE A 348 -0.71 -10.73 -32.97
C ILE A 348 0.05 -9.91 -34.01
N GLN A 349 1.33 -10.22 -34.24
CA GLN A 349 2.14 -9.51 -35.24
C GLN A 349 1.99 -10.10 -36.64
N ASP A 350 1.84 -11.42 -36.72
CA ASP A 350 1.67 -12.17 -37.97
C ASP A 350 0.30 -11.89 -38.60
N GLU A 351 0.29 -11.43 -39.84
CA GLU A 351 -0.93 -11.05 -40.56
C GLU A 351 -1.76 -12.27 -40.99
N ASP A 352 -1.10 -13.33 -41.46
CA ASP A 352 -1.78 -14.57 -41.87
C ASP A 352 -2.47 -15.22 -40.67
N GLU A 353 -1.85 -15.17 -39.48
CA GLU A 353 -2.44 -15.68 -38.25
C GLU A 353 -3.64 -14.85 -37.79
N ARG A 354 -3.60 -13.51 -37.93
CA ARG A 354 -4.78 -12.66 -37.67
C ARG A 354 -5.91 -12.98 -38.62
N GLU A 355 -5.62 -13.20 -39.89
CA GLU A 355 -6.63 -13.50 -40.91
C GLU A 355 -7.39 -14.79 -40.61
N LYS A 356 -6.69 -15.86 -40.21
CA LYS A 356 -7.34 -17.11 -39.75
C LYS A 356 -8.34 -16.87 -38.62
N TRP A 357 -8.00 -15.99 -37.67
CA TRP A 357 -8.92 -15.65 -36.59
C TRP A 357 -10.15 -14.90 -37.09
N VAL A 358 -9.98 -13.96 -38.02
CA VAL A 358 -11.11 -13.23 -38.62
C VAL A 358 -12.05 -14.17 -39.34
N GLU A 359 -11.53 -15.12 -40.12
CA GLU A 359 -12.33 -16.15 -40.80
C GLU A 359 -13.15 -17.00 -39.83
N ILE A 360 -12.62 -17.30 -38.65
CA ILE A 360 -13.32 -18.11 -37.63
C ILE A 360 -14.43 -17.33 -36.92
N PHE A 361 -14.23 -16.02 -36.72
CA PHE A 361 -15.23 -15.17 -36.07
C PHE A 361 -16.35 -14.75 -37.02
N ASP A 362 -16.07 -14.61 -38.31
CA ASP A 362 -17.01 -14.25 -39.38
C ASP A 362 -17.96 -13.11 -38.97
N SER A 363 -17.37 -11.97 -38.56
CA SER A 363 -18.12 -10.83 -38.06
C SER A 363 -17.49 -9.51 -38.49
N GLU A 364 -18.35 -8.55 -38.86
CA GLU A 364 -17.93 -7.21 -39.27
C GLU A 364 -17.14 -6.47 -38.19
N ASP A 365 -17.36 -6.80 -36.92
CA ASP A 365 -16.65 -6.23 -35.77
C ASP A 365 -15.13 -6.52 -35.79
N TYR A 366 -14.67 -7.42 -36.66
CA TYR A 366 -13.27 -7.82 -36.80
C TYR A 366 -12.61 -7.33 -38.09
N ILE A 367 -13.27 -6.44 -38.85
CA ILE A 367 -12.74 -5.91 -40.12
C ILE A 367 -11.33 -5.31 -39.97
N LYS A 368 -11.03 -4.69 -38.81
CA LYS A 368 -9.72 -4.09 -38.53
C LYS A 368 -8.55 -5.06 -38.48
N TYR A 369 -8.82 -6.36 -38.33
CA TYR A 369 -7.80 -7.40 -38.26
C TYR A 369 -7.53 -8.10 -39.60
N LYS A 370 -8.34 -7.82 -40.63
CA LYS A 370 -8.08 -8.29 -42.00
C LYS A 370 -6.86 -7.59 -42.59
N ARG A 371 -6.34 -8.13 -43.69
CA ARG A 371 -5.30 -7.47 -44.50
C ARG A 371 -5.74 -6.08 -44.94
N SER A 372 -4.81 -5.12 -44.93
CA SER A 372 -5.12 -3.74 -45.32
C SER A 372 -5.76 -3.65 -46.70
N SER A 373 -5.25 -4.40 -47.68
CA SER A 373 -5.75 -4.39 -49.06
C SER A 373 -7.23 -4.78 -49.17
N VAL A 374 -7.69 -5.73 -48.35
CA VAL A 374 -9.07 -6.20 -48.31
C VAL A 374 -9.94 -5.27 -47.46
N ALA A 375 -9.51 -5.00 -46.22
CA ALA A 375 -10.26 -4.18 -45.27
C ALA A 375 -10.49 -2.76 -45.80
N ILE A 376 -9.45 -2.11 -46.32
CA ILE A 376 -9.56 -0.72 -46.76
C ILE A 376 -10.39 -0.60 -48.04
N ALA A 377 -10.30 -1.55 -48.96
CA ALA A 377 -11.18 -1.56 -50.14
C ALA A 377 -12.65 -1.65 -49.72
N GLU A 378 -12.97 -2.58 -48.82
CA GLU A 378 -14.32 -2.76 -48.27
C GLU A 378 -14.81 -1.51 -47.51
N LEU A 379 -13.96 -0.94 -46.64
CA LEU A 379 -14.28 0.25 -45.87
C LEU A 379 -14.44 1.50 -46.75
N LYS A 380 -13.61 1.68 -47.80
CA LYS A 380 -13.77 2.77 -48.78
C LYS A 380 -15.10 2.66 -49.52
N GLU A 381 -15.49 1.47 -49.96
CA GLU A 381 -16.77 1.25 -50.63
C GLU A 381 -17.96 1.61 -49.71
N ARG A 382 -17.91 1.13 -48.45
CA ARG A 382 -18.90 1.47 -47.42
C ARG A 382 -18.95 2.99 -47.17
N LEU A 383 -17.79 3.64 -47.05
CA LEU A 383 -17.67 5.07 -46.80
C LEU A 383 -18.27 5.92 -47.94
N VAL A 384 -18.10 5.46 -49.18
CA VAL A 384 -18.63 6.10 -50.39
C VAL A 384 -20.16 6.05 -50.46
N ARG A 385 -20.77 4.98 -49.93
CA ARG A 385 -22.23 4.77 -49.91
C ARG A 385 -22.90 5.18 -48.59
N CYS A 386 -22.12 5.60 -47.61
CA CYS A 386 -22.61 5.91 -46.28
C CYS A 386 -23.22 7.32 -46.25
N ASP A 387 -24.54 7.41 -46.06
CA ASP A 387 -25.25 8.69 -45.91
C ASP A 387 -25.27 9.17 -44.45
N ASP A 388 -25.21 8.26 -43.49
CA ASP A 388 -25.29 8.56 -42.06
C ASP A 388 -23.95 9.03 -41.47
N ASN A 389 -23.97 10.16 -40.75
CA ASN A 389 -22.77 10.77 -40.17
C ASN A 389 -22.14 9.94 -39.04
N TYR A 390 -22.95 9.22 -38.25
CA TYR A 390 -22.45 8.40 -37.15
C TYR A 390 -21.70 7.17 -37.69
N PHE A 391 -22.26 6.47 -38.67
CA PHE A 391 -21.59 5.37 -39.35
C PHE A 391 -20.37 5.84 -40.13
N ARG A 392 -20.43 7.00 -40.81
CA ARG A 392 -19.28 7.56 -41.50
C ARG A 392 -18.11 7.85 -40.55
N ARG A 393 -18.41 8.39 -39.37
CA ARG A 393 -17.42 8.56 -38.30
C ARG A 393 -16.75 7.24 -37.93
N LYS A 394 -17.56 6.21 -37.64
CA LYS A 394 -17.06 4.88 -37.25
C LYS A 394 -16.15 4.29 -38.34
N LEU A 395 -16.54 4.41 -39.61
CA LEU A 395 -15.74 3.92 -40.74
C LEU A 395 -14.36 4.59 -40.83
N PHE A 396 -14.25 5.90 -40.56
CA PHE A 396 -12.94 6.56 -40.50
C PHE A 396 -12.10 6.09 -39.31
N GLU A 397 -12.72 5.87 -38.15
CA GLU A 397 -12.04 5.29 -36.98
C GLU A 397 -11.52 3.88 -37.31
N ASP A 398 -12.34 3.02 -37.91
CA ASP A 398 -11.99 1.65 -38.31
C ASP A 398 -10.86 1.63 -39.36
N ILE A 399 -10.89 2.54 -40.34
CA ILE A 399 -9.83 2.68 -41.35
C ILE A 399 -8.48 3.01 -40.69
N VAL A 400 -8.48 3.95 -39.74
CA VAL A 400 -7.24 4.30 -39.02
C VAL A 400 -6.74 3.13 -38.19
N ASP A 401 -7.64 2.37 -37.56
CA ASP A 401 -7.28 1.19 -36.79
C ASP A 401 -6.68 0.08 -37.68
N VAL A 402 -7.21 -0.14 -38.89
CA VAL A 402 -6.61 -1.06 -39.89
C VAL A 402 -5.18 -0.62 -40.23
N CYS A 403 -5.01 0.65 -40.62
CA CYS A 403 -3.69 1.17 -41.00
C CYS A 403 -2.70 1.11 -39.83
N SER A 404 -3.16 1.38 -38.61
CA SER A 404 -2.34 1.29 -37.40
C SER A 404 -1.89 -0.14 -37.14
N LEU A 405 -2.84 -1.08 -37.10
CA LEU A 405 -2.58 -2.47 -36.74
C LEU A 405 -1.65 -3.16 -37.75
N ASN A 406 -1.90 -2.96 -39.04
CA ASN A 406 -1.10 -3.52 -40.13
C ASN A 406 0.15 -2.69 -40.47
N LYS A 407 0.36 -1.54 -39.82
CA LYS A 407 1.47 -0.60 -40.07
C LYS A 407 1.52 -0.11 -41.53
N ASP A 408 0.35 0.05 -42.15
CA ASP A 408 0.20 0.44 -43.55
C ASP A 408 0.00 1.97 -43.67
N TYR A 409 1.13 2.67 -43.65
CA TYR A 409 1.13 4.14 -43.74
C TYR A 409 0.83 4.65 -45.15
N ASP A 410 1.16 3.88 -46.19
CA ASP A 410 0.91 4.32 -47.56
C ASP A 410 -0.61 4.29 -47.85
N GLU A 411 -1.33 3.33 -47.29
CA GLU A 411 -2.79 3.32 -47.37
C GLU A 411 -3.43 4.43 -46.50
N LEU A 412 -2.88 4.72 -45.32
CA LEU A 412 -3.28 5.90 -44.54
C LEU A 412 -3.14 7.19 -45.36
N LEU A 413 -2.05 7.35 -46.11
CA LEU A 413 -1.86 8.49 -47.00
C LEU A 413 -2.92 8.56 -48.11
N SER A 414 -3.29 7.42 -48.70
CA SER A 414 -4.40 7.36 -49.67
C SER A 414 -5.72 7.83 -49.06
N ILE A 415 -5.98 7.50 -47.79
CA ILE A 415 -7.20 7.89 -47.08
C ILE A 415 -7.19 9.38 -46.75
N LEU A 416 -6.05 9.93 -46.31
CA LEU A 416 -5.91 11.38 -46.08
C LEU A 416 -6.19 12.19 -47.36
N LYS A 417 -5.64 11.73 -48.50
CA LYS A 417 -5.92 12.30 -49.83
C LYS A 417 -7.41 12.23 -50.17
N LEU A 418 -8.03 11.07 -49.98
CA LEU A 418 -9.46 10.86 -50.22
C LEU A 418 -10.32 11.77 -49.34
N PHE A 419 -9.95 11.96 -48.07
CA PHE A 419 -10.64 12.83 -47.14
C PHE A 419 -10.66 14.27 -47.65
N CYS A 420 -9.49 14.83 -47.97
CA CYS A 420 -9.36 16.21 -48.46
C CYS A 420 -10.12 16.42 -49.79
N TYR A 421 -10.12 15.42 -50.67
CA TYR A 421 -10.80 15.53 -51.95
C TYR A 421 -12.33 15.41 -51.84
N ARG A 422 -12.82 14.35 -51.18
CA ARG A 422 -14.24 13.96 -51.22
C ARG A 422 -15.00 14.34 -49.96
N PHE A 423 -14.35 14.33 -48.80
CA PHE A 423 -15.00 14.47 -47.49
C PHE A 423 -14.68 15.80 -46.79
N ARG A 424 -14.02 16.75 -47.47
CA ARG A 424 -13.75 18.12 -46.96
C ARG A 424 -14.98 18.87 -46.45
N ASN A 425 -16.17 18.51 -46.92
CA ASN A 425 -17.44 19.13 -46.55
C ASN A 425 -18.22 18.33 -45.49
N THR A 426 -17.60 17.33 -44.86
CA THR A 426 -18.25 16.51 -43.82
C THR A 426 -18.43 17.26 -42.50
N ASP A 427 -19.21 16.70 -41.58
CA ASP A 427 -19.49 17.26 -40.25
C ASP A 427 -18.21 17.40 -39.41
N ASP A 428 -18.11 18.46 -38.61
CA ASP A 428 -16.91 18.77 -37.83
C ASP A 428 -16.60 17.70 -36.76
N ILE A 429 -17.62 17.01 -36.26
CA ILE A 429 -17.45 15.87 -35.34
C ILE A 429 -16.71 14.72 -36.05
N ILE A 430 -16.94 14.52 -37.35
CA ILE A 430 -16.26 13.49 -38.14
C ILE A 430 -14.79 13.89 -38.36
N ILE A 431 -14.53 15.15 -38.69
CA ILE A 431 -13.16 15.69 -38.82
C ILE A 431 -12.39 15.49 -37.51
N TYR A 432 -12.99 15.91 -36.39
CA TYR A 432 -12.41 15.75 -35.05
C TYR A 432 -12.13 14.27 -34.73
N ALA A 433 -13.09 13.38 -34.99
CA ALA A 433 -12.95 11.96 -34.70
C ALA A 433 -11.83 11.32 -35.54
N PHE A 434 -11.75 11.63 -36.84
CA PHE A 434 -10.72 11.11 -37.73
C PHE A 434 -9.31 11.56 -37.29
N LEU A 435 -9.12 12.86 -37.06
CA LEU A 435 -7.86 13.43 -36.56
C LEU A 435 -7.47 12.87 -35.19
N ASN A 436 -8.43 12.74 -34.27
CA ASN A 436 -8.19 12.18 -32.95
C ASN A 436 -7.89 10.67 -33.00
N SER A 437 -8.49 9.93 -33.94
CA SER A 437 -8.15 8.51 -34.17
C SER A 437 -6.70 8.37 -34.65
N ILE A 438 -6.27 9.18 -35.62
CA ILE A 438 -4.87 9.20 -36.08
C ILE A 438 -3.93 9.47 -34.90
N TYR A 439 -4.23 10.48 -34.09
CA TYR A 439 -3.41 10.79 -32.91
C TYR A 439 -3.32 9.64 -31.90
N ARG A 440 -4.40 8.88 -31.69
CA ARG A 440 -4.44 7.81 -30.69
C ARG A 440 -3.82 6.50 -31.17
N SER A 441 -4.01 6.17 -32.44
CA SER A 441 -3.69 4.85 -32.99
C SER A 441 -2.39 4.84 -33.80
N ILE A 442 -2.00 5.96 -34.42
CA ILE A 442 -0.83 6.01 -35.32
C ILE A 442 0.43 6.45 -34.58
N THR A 443 1.54 5.75 -34.84
CA THR A 443 2.88 6.19 -34.43
C THR A 443 3.30 7.39 -35.27
N LEU A 444 3.07 8.61 -34.77
CA LEU A 444 3.24 9.86 -35.52
C LEU A 444 4.68 10.09 -36.00
N GLU A 445 5.69 9.53 -35.32
CA GLU A 445 7.10 9.61 -35.71
C GLU A 445 7.40 8.91 -37.04
N LYS A 446 6.51 8.02 -37.49
CA LYS A 446 6.65 7.29 -38.76
C LYS A 446 5.98 8.00 -39.94
N LEU A 447 5.25 9.09 -39.68
CA LEU A 447 4.57 9.84 -40.73
C LEU A 447 5.58 10.63 -41.57
N LYS A 448 5.55 10.40 -42.88
CA LYS A 448 6.31 11.18 -43.89
C LYS A 448 5.71 12.58 -44.06
N GLU A 449 6.48 13.51 -44.61
CA GLU A 449 6.04 14.89 -44.91
C GLU A 449 4.71 14.94 -45.68
N GLU A 450 4.50 14.04 -46.65
CA GLU A 450 3.24 13.96 -47.39
C GLU A 450 2.02 13.71 -46.49
N HIS A 451 2.15 12.92 -45.42
CA HIS A 451 1.04 12.70 -44.48
C HIS A 451 0.70 13.99 -43.74
N TRP A 452 1.74 14.68 -43.25
CA TRP A 452 1.58 15.94 -42.53
C TRP A 452 0.98 17.03 -43.40
N LYS A 453 1.32 17.06 -44.69
CA LYS A 453 0.69 17.96 -45.67
C LYS A 453 -0.84 17.80 -45.69
N TYR A 454 -1.37 16.58 -45.77
CA TYR A 454 -2.81 16.37 -45.81
C TYR A 454 -3.47 16.48 -44.43
N ILE A 455 -2.78 16.11 -43.34
CA ILE A 455 -3.25 16.38 -41.97
C ILE A 455 -3.43 17.89 -41.78
N HIS A 456 -2.47 18.69 -42.23
CA HIS A 456 -2.57 20.15 -42.20
C HIS A 456 -3.75 20.68 -43.00
N GLU A 457 -3.97 20.15 -44.21
CA GLU A 457 -5.12 20.54 -45.03
C GLU A 457 -6.46 20.29 -44.32
N ILE A 458 -6.58 19.14 -43.64
CA ILE A 458 -7.76 18.80 -42.82
C ILE A 458 -7.91 19.78 -41.63
N ILE A 459 -6.81 20.12 -40.95
CA ILE A 459 -6.82 21.12 -39.86
C ILE A 459 -7.27 22.50 -40.40
N MET A 460 -6.80 22.90 -41.58
CA MET A 460 -7.20 24.17 -42.19
C MET A 460 -8.68 24.20 -42.55
N ILE A 461 -9.23 23.09 -43.07
CA ILE A 461 -10.67 22.95 -43.31
C ILE A 461 -11.47 23.18 -42.01
N GLN A 462 -11.00 22.64 -40.89
CA GLN A 462 -11.63 22.82 -39.58
C GLN A 462 -11.53 24.27 -39.09
N ASN A 463 -10.35 24.91 -39.23
CA ASN A 463 -10.10 26.28 -38.79
C ASN A 463 -10.93 27.32 -39.55
N ILE A 464 -11.11 27.15 -40.87
CA ILE A 464 -11.94 28.04 -41.70
C ILE A 464 -13.38 28.10 -41.19
N ARG A 465 -13.87 27.02 -40.57
CA ARG A 465 -15.22 26.93 -40.00
C ARG A 465 -15.34 27.55 -38.60
N GLN A 466 -14.27 28.16 -38.08
CA GLN A 466 -14.22 28.89 -36.81
C GLN A 466 -14.63 28.07 -35.58
N LEU A 467 -14.40 26.74 -35.59
CA LEU A 467 -14.72 25.87 -34.47
C LEU A 467 -13.46 25.50 -33.69
N ASN A 468 -13.43 25.87 -32.40
CA ASN A 468 -12.36 25.54 -31.45
C ASN A 468 -12.40 24.07 -30.99
N LEU A 469 -12.46 23.13 -31.92
CA LEU A 469 -12.34 21.71 -31.61
C LEU A 469 -10.85 21.35 -31.47
N HIS A 470 -10.29 21.60 -30.30
CA HIS A 470 -8.89 21.29 -29.98
C HIS A 470 -8.63 19.78 -30.06
N THR A 471 -8.05 19.32 -31.17
CA THR A 471 -7.47 17.98 -31.28
C THR A 471 -6.01 18.02 -30.85
N ARG A 472 -5.55 17.01 -30.10
CA ARG A 472 -4.13 16.90 -29.72
C ARG A 472 -3.20 16.78 -30.94
N ILE A 473 -3.70 16.34 -32.08
CA ILE A 473 -2.92 16.27 -33.32
C ILE A 473 -2.46 17.65 -33.81
N ILE A 474 -3.19 18.73 -33.52
CA ILE A 474 -2.78 20.11 -33.88
C ILE A 474 -1.50 20.49 -33.12
N PHE A 475 -1.41 20.09 -31.85
CA PHE A 475 -0.21 20.31 -31.06
C PHE A 475 0.97 19.50 -31.62
N GLU A 476 0.76 18.23 -31.97
CA GLU A 476 1.80 17.39 -32.57
C GLU A 476 2.24 17.92 -33.94
N TYR A 477 1.32 18.46 -34.74
CA TYR A 477 1.64 19.13 -35.99
C TYR A 477 2.51 20.37 -35.77
N THR A 478 2.23 21.15 -34.72
CA THR A 478 3.07 22.30 -34.33
C THR A 478 4.48 21.86 -33.95
N ILE A 479 4.61 20.75 -33.21
CA ILE A 479 5.91 20.13 -32.89
C ILE A 479 6.63 19.68 -34.17
N TYR A 480 5.92 19.05 -35.10
CA TYR A 480 6.46 18.64 -36.39
C TYR A 480 7.02 19.84 -37.19
N LEU A 481 6.26 20.95 -37.28
CA LEU A 481 6.72 22.17 -37.93
C LEU A 481 8.00 22.71 -37.28
N PHE A 482 8.09 22.64 -35.95
CA PHE A 482 9.28 23.06 -35.22
C PHE A 482 10.49 22.19 -35.52
N LYS A 483 10.32 20.86 -35.55
CA LYS A 483 11.41 19.93 -35.85
C LYS A 483 11.86 19.97 -37.31
N SER A 484 10.96 20.29 -38.24
CA SER A 484 11.23 20.33 -39.68
C SER A 484 11.80 21.66 -40.18
N GLY A 485 11.92 22.68 -39.31
CA GLY A 485 12.41 24.01 -39.69
C GLY A 485 11.43 24.83 -40.54
N ASN A 486 10.18 24.36 -40.70
CA ASN A 486 9.13 24.99 -41.51
C ASN A 486 8.38 26.09 -40.73
N HIS A 487 9.10 27.01 -40.09
CA HIS A 487 8.53 28.04 -39.21
C HIS A 487 7.84 29.21 -39.92
N SER A 488 7.94 29.30 -41.25
CA SER A 488 7.63 30.52 -42.01
C SER A 488 6.38 30.42 -42.90
N LYS A 489 5.43 29.52 -42.60
CA LYS A 489 4.16 29.39 -43.34
C LYS A 489 2.92 29.30 -42.43
N ASN A 490 2.86 30.15 -41.40
CA ASN A 490 1.62 30.41 -40.65
C ASN A 490 1.04 31.75 -41.04
#